data_AF-F4A2H4-F1
#
_entry.id   AF-F4A2H4-F1
#
_cell.length_a   1.000
_cell.length_b   1.000
_cell.length_c   1.000
_cell.angle_alpha   90.00
_cell.angle_beta   90.00
_cell.angle_gamma   90.00
#
_symmetry.space_group_name_H-M   'P 1'
#
loop_
_entity.id
_entity.type
_entity.pdbx_description
1 polymer ?
#
loop_
_entity_poly.entity_id
_entity_poly.type
_entity_poly.pdbx_seq_one_letter_code
_entity_poly.pdbx_strand_id
1 'polypeptide(L)' 'MGTRSSFFKVILYFSLMLLVMSLIILPFISATSPEFIIIIMAVAINGLTVISAYVYLRVTSKKADK' A
#
# COMPACT_ATOMS: atom_id res chain seq x y z
N MET A 1 -12.07 -3.29 19.58
CA MET A 1 -10.84 -3.62 18.82
C MET A 1 -11.12 -4.16 17.41
N GLY A 2 -12.20 -4.93 17.17
CA GLY A 2 -12.49 -5.54 15.86
C GLY A 2 -12.73 -4.57 14.69
N THR A 3 -13.31 -3.40 14.91
CA THR A 3 -13.60 -2.41 13.85
C THR A 3 -12.36 -1.72 13.31
N ARG A 4 -11.40 -1.36 14.18
CA ARG A 4 -10.13 -0.73 13.75
C ARG A 4 -9.27 -1.70 12.94
N SER A 5 -9.13 -2.95 13.40
CA SER A 5 -8.38 -3.97 12.66
C SER A 5 -9.00 -4.25 11.28
N SER A 6 -10.33 -4.31 11.19
CA SER A 6 -11.03 -4.48 9.91
C SER A 6 -10.81 -3.30 8.96
N PHE A 7 -10.84 -2.07 9.47
CA PHE A 7 -10.54 -0.87 8.68
C PHE A 7 -9.12 -0.86 8.11
N PHE A 8 -8.10 -1.20 8.93
CA PHE A 8 -6.71 -1.29 8.45
C PHE A 8 -6.51 -2.42 7.43
N LYS A 9 -7.28 -3.51 7.51
CA LYS A 9 -7.28 -4.55 6.45
C LYS A 9 -7.81 -4.00 5.13
N VAL A 10 -8.90 -3.21 5.16
CA VAL A 10 -9.42 -2.56 3.94
C VAL A 10 -8.37 -1.63 3.34
N ILE A 11 -7.74 -0.78 4.16
CA ILE A 11 -6.65 0.10 3.70
C ILE A 11 -5.51 -0.72 3.09
N LEU A 12 -5.10 -1.80 3.75
CA LEU A 12 -4.03 -2.66 3.27
C LEU A 12 -4.36 -3.24 1.89
N TYR A 13 -5.52 -3.87 1.73
CA TYR A 13 -5.90 -4.50 0.45
C TYR A 13 -6.10 -3.47 -0.66
N PHE A 14 -6.71 -2.32 -0.35
CA PHE A 14 -6.89 -1.25 -1.31
C PHE A 14 -5.54 -0.66 -1.78
N SER A 15 -4.64 -0.37 -0.84
CA SER A 15 -3.30 0.16 -1.17
C SER A 15 -2.46 -0.87 -1.91
N LEU A 16 -2.61 -2.16 -1.60
CA LEU A 16 -1.94 -3.26 -2.30
C LEU A 16 -2.42 -3.35 -3.76
N MET A 17 -3.73 -3.24 -4.00
CA MET A 17 -4.29 -3.19 -5.34
C MET A 17 -3.73 -2.01 -6.13
N LEU A 18 -3.74 -0.80 -5.56
CA LEU A 18 -3.19 0.40 -6.21
C LEU A 18 -1.68 0.27 -6.49
N LEU A 19 -0.93 -0.31 -5.56
CA LEU A 19 0.49 -0.58 -5.75
C LEU A 19 0.74 -1.54 -6.93
N VAL A 20 -0.02 -2.64 -6.99
CA VAL A 20 0.09 -3.63 -8.08
C VAL A 20 -0.25 -2.98 -9.42
N MET A 21 -1.34 -2.22 -9.51
CA MET A 21 -1.68 -1.52 -10.76
C MET A 21 -0.59 -0.52 -11.18
N SER A 22 -0.04 0.23 -10.22
CA SER A 22 1.04 1.19 -10.50
C SER A 22 2.30 0.51 -11.01
N LEU A 23 2.67 -0.64 -10.43
CA LEU A 23 3.82 -1.45 -10.88
C LEU A 23 3.60 -2.08 -12.25
N ILE A 24 2.38 -2.53 -12.56
CA ILE A 24 2.02 -3.07 -13.87
C ILE A 24 2.15 -1.99 -14.94
N ILE A 25 1.74 -0.76 -14.65
CA ILE A 25 1.77 0.35 -15.62
C ILE A 25 3.19 0.86 -15.85
N LEU A 26 4.06 0.79 -14.84
CA LEU A 26 5.42 1.32 -14.88
C LEU A 26 6.24 1.00 -16.16
N PRO A 27 6.33 -0.25 -16.65
CA PRO A 27 7.09 -0.56 -17.87
C PRO A 27 6.48 0.00 -19.17
N PHE A 28 5.23 0.46 -19.15
CA PHE A 28 4.53 0.99 -20.32
C PHE A 28 4.65 2.53 -20.46
N ILE A 29 5.29 3.20 -19.50
CA ILE A 29 5.45 4.66 -19.49
C ILE A 29 6.87 5.05 -19.85
N SER A 30 7.02 6.07 -20.71
CA SER A 30 8.33 6.61 -21.05
C SER A 30 8.97 7.29 -19.85
N ALA A 31 10.22 6.95 -19.54
CA ALA A 31 10.98 7.56 -18.44
C ALA A 31 11.23 9.08 -18.61
N THR A 32 11.08 9.61 -19.83
CA THR A 32 11.22 11.04 -20.13
C THR A 32 9.92 11.83 -19.96
N SER A 33 8.81 11.13 -19.71
CA SER A 33 7.49 11.73 -19.60
C SER A 33 7.21 12.20 -18.15
N PRO A 34 6.54 13.35 -17.94
CA PRO A 34 6.13 13.79 -16.60
C PRO A 34 5.32 12.75 -15.82
N GLU A 35 4.55 11.92 -16.52
CA GLU A 35 3.71 10.85 -15.99
C GLU A 35 4.54 9.79 -15.25
N PHE A 36 5.77 9.56 -15.68
CA PHE A 36 6.69 8.63 -15.01
C PHE A 36 6.94 9.04 -13.54
N ILE A 37 7.16 10.34 -13.30
CA ILE A 37 7.40 10.86 -11.94
C ILE A 37 6.17 10.64 -11.07
N ILE A 38 4.97 10.86 -11.62
CA ILE A 38 3.71 10.66 -10.90
C ILE A 38 3.55 9.19 -10.50
N ILE A 39 3.85 8.26 -11.40
CA ILE A 39 3.75 6.82 -11.15
C ILE A 39 4.78 6.39 -10.09
N ILE A 40 6.01 6.88 -10.16
CA ILE A 40 7.04 6.60 -9.14
C ILE A 40 6.59 7.10 -7.76
N MET A 41 6.05 8.32 -7.67
CA MET A 41 5.49 8.83 -6.42
C MET A 41 4.32 7.98 -5.93
N ALA A 42 3.41 7.57 -6.80
CA ALA A 42 2.29 6.70 -6.46
C ALA A 42 2.76 5.34 -5.93
N VAL A 43 3.76 4.71 -6.58
CA VAL A 43 4.37 3.47 -6.11
C VAL A 43 4.98 3.66 -4.72
N ALA A 44 5.74 4.73 -4.51
CA ALA A 44 6.39 5.00 -3.22
C ALA A 44 5.37 5.19 -2.10
N ILE A 45 4.34 6.01 -2.33
CA ILE A 45 3.28 6.29 -1.34
C ILE A 45 2.52 5.02 -1.00
N ASN A 46 2.02 4.29 -2.01
CA ASN A 46 1.27 3.06 -1.78
C ASN A 46 2.13 1.98 -1.11
N GLY A 47 3.41 1.88 -1.47
CA GLY A 47 4.37 0.98 -0.83
C GLY A 47 4.53 1.28 0.67
N LEU A 48 4.72 2.55 1.02
CA LEU A 48 4.78 2.98 2.42
C LEU A 48 3.46 2.68 3.15
N THR A 49 2.31 2.98 2.56
CA THR A 49 1.01 2.69 3.17
C THR A 49 0.80 1.20 3.43
N VAL A 50 1.18 0.33 2.47
CA VAL A 50 1.13 -1.13 2.64
C VAL A 50 2.01 -1.58 3.80
N ILE A 51 3.26 -1.11 3.85
CA ILE A 51 4.20 -1.48 4.92
C ILE A 51 3.67 -1.03 6.29
N SER A 52 3.24 0.22 6.41
CA SER A 52 2.71 0.77 7.66
C SER A 52 1.46 0.02 8.13
N ALA A 53 0.51 -0.25 7.22
CA ALA A 53 -0.71 -0.99 7.54
C ALA A 53 -0.42 -2.44 7.94
N TYR A 54 0.50 -3.10 7.24
CA TYR A 54 0.93 -4.46 7.57
C TYR A 54 1.60 -4.54 8.94
N VAL A 55 2.52 -3.62 9.25
CA VAL A 55 3.19 -3.54 10.55
C VAL A 55 2.17 -3.30 11.66
N TYR A 56 1.24 -2.35 11.47
CA TYR A 56 0.19 -2.05 12.45
C TYR A 56 -0.68 -3.28 12.76
N LEU A 57 -1.14 -3.98 11.72
CA LEU A 57 -1.97 -5.18 11.87
C LEU A 57 -1.21 -6.30 12.57
N ARG A 58 0.07 -6.53 12.21
CA ARG A 58 0.92 -7.56 12.82
C ARG A 58 1.17 -7.30 14.31
N VAL A 59 1.46 -6.05 14.67
CA VAL A 59 1.69 -5.67 16.08
C VAL A 59 0.39 -5.77 16.88
N THR A 60 -0.72 -5.31 16.33
CA THR A 60 -2.02 -5.35 17.02
C THR A 60 -2.54 -6.79 17.18
N SER A 61 -2.36 -7.66 16.19
CA SER A 61 -2.71 -9.08 16.28
C SER A 61 -1.91 -9.77 17.40
N LYS A 62 -0.60 -9.50 17.51
CA LYS A 62 0.24 -10.05 18.59
C LYS A 62 -0.15 -9.59 19.99
N LYS A 63 -0.80 -8.42 20.11
CA LYS A 63 -1.30 -7.90 21.40
C LYS A 63 -2.66 -8.48 21.78
N ALA A 64 -3.41 -9.03 20.82
CA ALA A 64 -4.71 -9.64 21.08
C ALA A 64 -4.61 -11.11 21.51
N ASP A 65 -3.50 -11.79 21.19
CA ASP A 65 -3.19 -13.18 21.59
C ASP A 65 -2.51 -13.31 22.97
N LYS A 66 -2.24 -12.18 23.65
CA LYS A 66 -1.69 -12.14 25.02
C LYS A 66 -2.73 -11.61 25.98
#